data_AF-A0AAW8CNL3-F1
#
_entry.id   AF-A0AAW8CNL3-F1
#
_cell.length_a   1.000
_cell.length_b   1.000
_cell.length_c   1.000
_cell.angle_alpha   90.00
_cell.angle_beta   90.00
_cell.angle_gamma   90.00
#
_symmetry.space_group_name_H-M   'P 1'
#
loop_
_entity.id
_entity.type
_entity.pdbx_description
1 polymer ?
#
loop_
_entity_poly.entity_id
_entity_poly.type
_entity_poly.pdbx_seq_one_letter_code
_entity_poly.pdbx_strand_id
1 'polypeptide(L)'
;MKVLKVCGFGLLLGLLTTTVTAKENSNTNHQPTKNNQQLAVKKVTTVKTNLNAVNINTATAAELKDKLSGIGIKKAQAIVEYRQKNGKFLTVEQITEVSGIGKATLEKNRERILVN
;
A
#
# COMPACT_ATOMS: atom_id res chain seq x y z
N MET A 1 34.10 41.01 32.59
CA MET A 1 34.53 40.26 33.79
C MET A 1 33.39 39.36 34.22
N LYS A 2 33.67 38.06 34.35
CA LYS A 2 33.04 36.99 35.15
C LYS A 2 31.56 37.16 35.51
N VAL A 3 30.75 36.19 35.05
CA VAL A 3 29.79 35.33 35.78
C VAL A 3 28.89 34.68 34.70
N LEU A 4 28.39 33.44 34.75
CA LEU A 4 28.35 32.41 35.75
C LEU A 4 28.17 31.06 35.04
N LYS A 5 28.72 30.04 35.67
CA LYS A 5 28.71 28.62 35.33
C LYS A 5 27.31 28.02 35.50
N VAL A 6 26.83 27.27 34.51
CA VAL A 6 25.98 26.09 34.78
C VAL A 6 26.54 24.92 34.01
N CYS A 7 27.07 23.98 34.78
CA CYS A 7 27.53 22.68 34.36
C CYS A 7 26.57 21.68 35.03
N GLY A 8 25.88 20.89 34.22
CA GLY A 8 25.17 19.68 34.63
C GLY A 8 24.98 18.89 33.33
N PHE A 9 25.82 17.92 32.99
CA PHE A 9 26.12 16.67 33.70
C PHE A 9 24.86 15.88 34.07
N GLY A 10 23.98 15.69 33.08
CA GLY A 10 22.99 14.62 33.09
C GLY A 10 23.55 13.37 32.38
N LEU A 11 24.56 12.74 32.98
CA LEU A 11 24.97 11.37 32.64
C LEU A 11 23.95 10.42 33.27
N LEU A 12 22.92 10.04 32.53
CA LEU A 12 22.07 8.89 32.89
C LEU A 12 22.29 7.77 31.88
N LEU A 13 23.41 7.07 32.07
CA LEU A 13 23.66 5.76 31.49
C LEU A 13 22.80 4.73 32.24
N GLY A 14 21.53 4.61 31.84
CA GLY A 14 20.59 3.60 32.31
C GLY A 14 20.68 2.36 31.43
N LEU A 15 21.52 1.41 31.83
CA LEU A 15 21.68 0.08 31.25
C LEU A 15 20.55 -0.86 31.70
N LEU A 16 20.29 -1.84 30.83
CA LEU A 16 19.66 -3.15 31.06
C LEU A 16 18.16 -3.31 30.76
N THR A 17 17.95 -3.97 29.61
CA THR A 17 17.07 -5.13 29.38
C THR A 17 15.57 -4.98 29.60
N THR A 18 14.77 -5.25 28.57
CA THR A 18 14.18 -6.59 28.38
C THR A 18 13.36 -6.67 27.09
N THR A 19 13.63 -7.75 26.36
CA THR A 19 12.71 -8.53 25.53
C THR A 19 12.01 -7.85 24.36
N VAL A 20 12.56 -8.16 23.19
CA VAL A 20 11.88 -8.35 21.90
C VAL A 20 10.50 -8.99 22.11
N THR A 21 9.42 -8.29 21.77
CA THR A 21 8.14 -8.95 21.48
C THR A 21 8.13 -9.25 19.99
N ALA A 22 8.26 -10.54 19.69
CA ALA A 22 8.16 -11.11 18.36
C ALA A 22 6.84 -10.69 17.68
N LYS A 23 6.96 -10.13 16.48
CA LYS A 23 5.91 -10.21 15.47
C LYS A 23 6.28 -11.35 14.53
N GLU A 24 5.91 -12.57 14.90
CA GLU A 24 5.74 -13.65 13.94
C GLU A 24 4.77 -14.66 14.52
N ASN A 25 3.64 -14.85 13.84
CA ASN A 25 3.33 -16.11 13.17
C ASN A 25 1.80 -16.27 13.09
N SER A 26 1.30 -16.03 11.88
CA SER A 26 -0.04 -16.44 11.50
C SER A 26 -0.10 -17.97 11.52
N ASN A 27 -0.84 -18.49 12.50
CA ASN A 27 -1.26 -19.88 12.61
C ASN A 27 -1.66 -20.46 11.24
N THR A 28 -0.95 -21.52 10.90
CA THR A 28 -1.15 -22.47 9.81
C THR A 28 -2.36 -23.38 10.07
N ASN A 29 -3.28 -23.51 9.11
CA ASN A 29 -3.70 -24.86 8.75
C ASN A 29 -4.12 -25.00 7.29
N HIS A 30 -3.57 -26.05 6.71
CA HIS A 30 -3.84 -26.66 5.43
C HIS A 30 -5.31 -27.07 5.27
N GLN A 31 -5.83 -26.77 4.08
CA GLN A 31 -6.43 -27.74 3.16
C GLN A 31 -7.41 -28.78 3.72
N PRO A 32 -8.69 -28.72 3.32
CA PRO A 32 -9.43 -29.92 2.95
C PRO A 32 -8.93 -30.43 1.60
N THR A 33 -8.46 -31.66 1.62
CA THR A 33 -8.02 -32.50 0.51
C THR A 33 -9.17 -32.96 -0.40
N LYS A 34 -8.86 -33.05 -1.70
CA LYS A 34 -9.39 -33.95 -2.76
C LYS A 34 -10.91 -33.92 -3.06
N ASN A 35 -11.27 -33.40 -4.25
CA ASN A 35 -11.70 -34.28 -5.33
C ASN A 35 -11.65 -33.62 -6.71
N ASN A 36 -11.18 -34.40 -7.68
CA ASN A 36 -10.98 -34.03 -9.07
C ASN A 36 -12.24 -34.46 -9.85
N GLN A 37 -13.05 -33.51 -10.30
CA GLN A 37 -13.98 -33.73 -11.39
C GLN A 37 -13.82 -32.58 -12.38
N GLN A 38 -12.82 -32.75 -13.23
CA GLN A 38 -12.72 -32.08 -14.51
C GLN A 38 -13.87 -32.56 -15.40
N LEU A 39 -14.76 -31.66 -15.82
CA LEU A 39 -15.38 -31.69 -17.16
C LEU A 39 -16.01 -30.31 -17.46
N ALA A 40 -15.72 -29.81 -18.66
CA ALA A 40 -16.07 -28.50 -19.25
C ALA A 40 -15.01 -27.39 -19.06
N VAL A 41 -14.16 -27.30 -20.09
CA VAL A 41 -13.08 -26.32 -20.32
C VAL A 41 -13.56 -24.88 -20.10
N LYS A 42 -13.45 -24.37 -18.87
CA LYS A 42 -13.66 -22.95 -18.58
C LYS A 42 -12.32 -22.27 -18.45
N LYS A 43 -11.80 -21.85 -19.60
CA LYS A 43 -10.75 -20.82 -19.81
C LYS A 43 -9.80 -20.68 -18.62
N VAL A 44 -8.70 -21.45 -18.65
CA VAL A 44 -7.52 -21.24 -17.80
C VAL A 44 -7.05 -19.80 -18.06
N THR A 45 -7.60 -18.87 -17.29
CA THR A 45 -7.16 -17.49 -17.29
C THR A 45 -5.95 -17.53 -16.38
N THR A 46 -4.78 -17.65 -17.00
CA THR A 46 -3.49 -17.33 -16.40
C THR A 46 -3.67 -16.05 -15.59
N VAL A 47 -3.79 -16.17 -14.27
CA VAL A 47 -3.75 -15.02 -13.36
C VAL A 47 -2.34 -14.48 -13.47
N LYS A 48 -2.16 -13.53 -14.39
CA LYS A 48 -0.98 -12.68 -14.50
C LYS A 48 -0.98 -11.82 -13.24
N THR A 49 -0.51 -12.37 -12.12
CA THR A 49 -0.34 -11.65 -10.88
C THR A 49 0.75 -10.62 -11.14
N ASN A 50 0.33 -9.41 -11.51
CA ASN A 50 1.26 -8.33 -11.76
C ASN A 50 1.81 -7.93 -10.38
N LEU A 51 3.00 -8.43 -10.04
CA LEU A 51 3.67 -8.18 -8.75
C LEU A 51 3.90 -6.68 -8.48
N ASN A 52 3.73 -5.85 -9.51
CA ASN A 52 3.84 -4.40 -9.45
C ASN A 52 2.50 -3.68 -9.31
N ALA A 53 1.40 -4.40 -9.14
CA ALA A 53 0.09 -3.81 -8.96
C ALA A 53 -0.11 -3.24 -7.55
N VAL A 54 -0.88 -2.17 -7.44
CA VAL A 54 -1.14 -1.43 -6.21
C VAL A 54 -2.64 -1.21 -6.04
N ASN A 55 -3.13 -1.38 -4.81
CA ASN A 55 -4.53 -1.20 -4.50
C ASN A 55 -4.83 0.27 -4.17
N ILE A 56 -5.68 0.92 -4.97
CA ILE A 56 -5.95 2.37 -4.83
C ILE A 56 -6.80 2.73 -3.60
N ASN A 57 -7.53 1.77 -3.04
CA ASN A 57 -8.37 1.96 -1.86
C ASN A 57 -7.56 1.90 -0.56
N THR A 58 -6.39 1.27 -0.56
CA THR A 58 -5.60 1.00 0.66
C THR A 58 -4.20 1.61 0.62
N ALA A 59 -3.60 1.75 -0.56
CA ALA A 59 -2.24 2.27 -0.69
C ALA A 59 -2.09 3.71 -0.17
N THR A 60 -0.90 4.02 0.31
CA THR A 60 -0.48 5.36 0.70
C THR A 60 -0.13 6.22 -0.54
N ALA A 61 -0.09 7.54 -0.36
CA ALA A 61 0.30 8.44 -1.45
C ALA A 61 1.74 8.18 -1.95
N ALA A 62 2.65 7.75 -1.08
CA ALA A 62 4.01 7.37 -1.46
C ALA A 62 4.00 6.14 -2.37
N GLU A 63 3.31 5.07 -1.97
CA GLU A 63 3.21 3.83 -2.74
C GLU A 63 2.55 4.05 -4.10
N LEU A 64 1.50 4.87 -4.17
CA LEU A 64 0.85 5.23 -5.42
C LEU A 64 1.80 5.96 -6.37
N LYS A 65 2.61 6.89 -5.84
CA LYS A 65 3.62 7.61 -6.63
C LYS A 65 4.73 6.68 -7.12
N ASP A 66 5.19 5.73 -6.31
CA ASP A 66 6.28 4.82 -6.69
C ASP A 66 5.81 3.72 -7.65
N LYS A 67 4.55 3.27 -7.53
CA LYS A 67 4.00 2.17 -8.33
C LYS A 67 3.29 2.63 -9.60
N LEU A 68 2.81 3.87 -9.71
CA LEU A 68 2.04 4.34 -10.87
C LEU A 68 2.86 5.30 -11.74
N SER A 69 2.85 5.06 -13.05
CA SER A 69 3.56 5.88 -14.03
C SER A 69 2.81 7.18 -14.30
N GLY A 70 3.49 8.32 -14.23
CA GLY A 70 2.89 9.64 -14.45
C GLY A 70 2.06 10.18 -13.27
N ILE A 71 2.12 9.51 -12.11
CA ILE A 71 1.51 9.95 -10.85
C ILE A 71 2.61 10.47 -9.92
N GLY A 72 2.69 11.79 -9.78
CA GLY A 72 3.55 12.44 -8.78
C GLY A 72 2.84 12.54 -7.42
N ILE A 73 3.57 13.03 -6.40
CA ILE A 73 3.06 13.22 -5.02
C ILE A 73 1.71 13.96 -5.00
N LYS A 74 1.58 15.06 -5.75
CA LYS A 74 0.33 15.85 -5.80
C LYS A 74 -0.87 15.04 -6.28
N LYS A 75 -0.70 14.24 -7.34
CA LYS A 75 -1.78 13.39 -7.89
C LYS A 75 -2.08 12.21 -6.95
N ALA A 76 -1.05 11.62 -6.35
CA ALA A 76 -1.22 10.55 -5.38
C ALA A 76 -1.98 11.04 -4.13
N GLN A 77 -1.68 12.24 -3.64
CA GLN A 77 -2.46 12.90 -2.59
C GLN A 77 -3.91 13.12 -3.01
N ALA A 78 -4.14 13.59 -4.24
CA ALA A 78 -5.50 13.77 -4.76
C ALA A 78 -6.30 12.45 -4.78
N ILE A 79 -5.68 11.30 -5.06
CA ILE A 79 -6.34 9.98 -4.96
C ILE A 79 -6.78 9.69 -3.52
N VAL A 80 -5.88 9.93 -2.56
CA VAL A 80 -6.15 9.70 -1.14
C VAL A 80 -7.24 10.64 -0.62
N GLU A 81 -7.20 11.91 -1.03
CA GLU A 81 -8.25 12.88 -0.71
C GLU A 81 -9.58 12.53 -1.35
N TYR A 82 -9.59 12.11 -2.62
CA TYR A 82 -10.80 11.68 -3.31
C TYR A 82 -11.48 10.55 -2.55
N ARG A 83 -10.73 9.52 -2.11
CA ARG A 83 -11.34 8.42 -1.35
C ARG A 83 -11.79 8.79 0.06
N GLN A 84 -11.19 9.83 0.66
CA GLN A 84 -11.65 10.36 1.94
C GLN A 84 -12.96 11.15 1.79
N LYS A 85 -13.15 11.85 0.66
CA LYS A 85 -14.32 12.70 0.40
C LYS A 85 -15.49 11.92 -0.21
N ASN A 86 -15.22 11.07 -1.20
CA ASN A 86 -16.23 10.35 -1.99
C ASN A 86 -16.41 8.89 -1.55
N GLY A 87 -15.51 8.37 -0.70
CA GLY A 87 -15.47 6.96 -0.33
C GLY A 87 -14.58 6.13 -1.27
N LYS A 88 -14.62 4.80 -1.10
CA LYS A 88 -13.75 3.89 -1.85
C LYS A 88 -14.07 3.90 -3.35
N PHE A 89 -13.04 3.75 -4.17
CA PHE A 89 -13.21 3.51 -5.60
C PHE A 89 -13.86 2.14 -5.82
N LEU A 90 -14.94 2.10 -6.62
CA LEU A 90 -15.62 0.84 -6.98
C LEU A 90 -15.07 0.25 -8.27
N THR A 91 -14.55 1.10 -9.15
CA THR A 91 -13.97 0.71 -10.43
C THR A 91 -12.67 1.46 -10.67
N VAL A 92 -11.83 0.92 -11.56
CA VAL A 92 -10.54 1.52 -11.90
C VAL A 92 -10.75 2.86 -12.63
N GLU A 93 -11.84 2.97 -13.40
CA GLU A 93 -12.19 4.15 -14.21
C GLU A 93 -12.43 5.41 -13.37
N GLN A 94 -12.94 5.25 -12.14
CA GLN A 94 -13.21 6.36 -11.22
C GLN A 94 -11.95 7.15 -10.86
N ILE A 95 -10.75 6.58 -11.06
CA ILE A 95 -9.50 7.33 -10.87
C ILE A 95 -9.40 8.54 -11.81
N THR A 96 -10.17 8.57 -12.91
CA THR A 96 -10.23 9.72 -13.83
C THR A 96 -11.04 10.90 -13.30
N GLU A 97 -11.82 10.70 -12.24
CA GLU A 97 -12.53 11.78 -11.54
C GLU A 97 -11.60 12.54 -10.58
N VAL A 98 -10.42 11.99 -10.31
CA VAL A 98 -9.41 12.62 -9.47
C VAL A 98 -8.70 13.74 -10.24
N SER A 99 -8.60 14.91 -9.63
CA SER A 99 -7.94 16.08 -10.22
C SER A 99 -6.52 15.76 -10.70
N GLY A 100 -6.25 16.04 -11.98
CA GLY A 100 -4.94 15.83 -12.60
C GLY A 100 -4.68 14.40 -13.09
N ILE A 101 -5.65 13.48 -12.99
CA ILE A 101 -5.57 12.13 -13.55
C ILE A 101 -6.54 12.03 -14.73
N GLY A 102 -6.00 11.99 -15.95
CA GLY A 102 -6.80 11.81 -17.17
C GLY A 102 -6.75 10.37 -17.69
N LYS A 103 -7.54 10.10 -18.75
CA LYS A 103 -7.58 8.81 -19.45
C LYS A 103 -6.19 8.30 -19.84
N ALA A 104 -5.31 9.18 -20.31
CA ALA A 104 -3.93 8.80 -20.69
C ALA A 104 -3.11 8.25 -19.50
N THR A 105 -3.36 8.72 -18.27
CA THR A 105 -2.70 8.19 -17.08
C THR A 105 -3.34 6.87 -16.67
N LEU A 106 -4.67 6.76 -16.77
CA LEU A 106 -5.37 5.50 -16.53
C LEU A 106 -4.86 4.40 -17.45
N GLU A 107 -4.84 4.60 -18.77
CA GLU A 107 -4.42 3.56 -19.73
C GLU A 107 -3.01 3.02 -19.44
N LYS A 108 -2.07 3.89 -19.06
CA LYS A 108 -0.69 3.49 -18.69
C LYS A 108 -0.62 2.66 -17.42
N ASN A 109 -1.64 2.72 -16.57
CA ASN A 109 -1.65 2.14 -15.24
C ASN A 109 -2.75 1.10 -15.03
N ARG A 110 -3.59 0.81 -16.03
CA ARG A 110 -4.70 -0.16 -15.92
C ARG A 110 -4.23 -1.51 -15.39
N GLU A 111 -3.11 -2.03 -15.89
CA GLU A 111 -2.56 -3.32 -15.45
C GLU A 111 -1.91 -3.28 -14.05
N ARG A 112 -1.74 -2.09 -13.48
CA ARG A 112 -1.04 -1.85 -12.21
C ARG A 112 -1.99 -1.37 -11.11
N ILE A 113 -3.25 -1.10 -11.42
CA ILE A 113 -4.24 -0.64 -10.45
C ILE A 113 -5.15 -1.82 -10.07
N LEU A 114 -5.31 -2.02 -8.76
CA LEU A 114 -6.26 -2.96 -8.19
C LEU A 114 -7.34 -2.23 -7.40
N VAL A 115 -8.54 -2.76 -7.50
CA VAL A 115 -9.73 -2.37 -6.73
C VAL A 115 -10.26 -3.62 -6.05
N ASN A 116 -10.75 -3.46 -4.82
CA ASN A 116 -11.11 -4.56 -3.91
C ASN A 116 -12.40 -4.24 -3.17
#